data_AF-A0A158RXM2-F1
#
_entry.id   AF-A0A158RXM2-F1
#
_cell.length_a   1.000
_cell.length_b   1.000
_cell.length_c   1.000
_cell.angle_alpha   90.00
_cell.angle_beta   90.00
_cell.angle_gamma   90.00
#
_symmetry.space_group_name_H-M   'P 1'
#
loop_
_entity.id
_entity.type
_entity.pdbx_description
1 polymer ?
#
loop_
_entity_poly.entity_id
_entity_poly.type
_entity_poly.pdbx_seq_one_letter_code
_entity_poly.pdbx_strand_id
1 'polypeptide(L)'
;MFATEPAEKLCPSDAWGGKTPLFSHPLTGIADPVTATAIDDARAAGMDEVDRKARLLTLLAIDQAALNNEGYAIWKPESAHLLDALRTVMDGPASSSTEPLHVEIVSLRTETRRMIAEADGGDTAPDIARGYEYLPLYA
;
A
#
# COMPACT_ATOMS: atom_id res chain seq x y z
N MET A 1 -1.52 26.65 -3.64
CA MET A 1 -1.44 27.17 -2.26
C MET A 1 -2.53 26.47 -1.47
N PHE A 2 -2.19 25.56 -0.56
CA PHE A 2 -3.19 24.85 0.23
C PHE A 2 -3.72 25.80 1.30
N ALA A 3 -5.03 26.00 1.34
CA ALA A 3 -5.70 26.77 2.38
C ALA A 3 -5.50 26.10 3.74
N THR A 4 -4.64 26.69 4.58
CA THR A 4 -4.40 26.22 5.94
C THR A 4 -5.38 26.83 6.94
N GLU A 5 -6.08 27.90 6.57
CA GLU A 5 -7.12 28.48 7.41
C GLU A 5 -8.43 27.71 7.28
N PRO A 6 -9.03 27.22 8.38
CA PRO A 6 -10.32 26.51 8.34
C PRO A 6 -11.44 27.30 7.66
N ALA A 7 -11.41 28.64 7.75
CA ALA A 7 -12.38 29.55 7.12
C ALA A 7 -12.34 29.52 5.58
N GLU A 8 -11.22 29.08 4.99
CA GLU A 8 -11.03 28.97 3.55
C GLU A 8 -11.41 27.57 3.01
N LYS A 9 -11.79 26.64 3.89
CA LYS A 9 -12.21 25.28 3.50
C LYS A 9 -13.73 25.22 3.35
N LEU A 10 -14.20 24.49 2.34
CA LEU A 10 -15.64 24.28 2.07
C LEU A 10 -16.36 23.41 3.10
N CYS A 11 -15.66 22.88 4.11
CA CYS A 11 -16.29 22.09 5.15
C CYS A 11 -17.11 23.00 6.07
N PRO A 12 -18.29 22.56 6.55
CA PRO A 12 -19.14 23.37 7.41
C PRO A 12 -18.41 23.75 8.73
N SER A 13 -18.83 24.87 9.33
CA SER A 13 -18.11 25.48 10.47
C SER A 13 -18.05 24.58 11.71
N ASP A 14 -19.00 23.66 11.86
CA ASP A 14 -19.04 22.63 12.89
C ASP A 14 -17.99 21.52 12.68
N ALA A 15 -17.54 21.28 11.45
CA ALA A 15 -16.47 20.33 11.13
C ALA A 15 -15.10 20.75 11.69
N TRP A 16 -14.92 22.06 11.95
CA TRP A 16 -13.70 22.64 12.51
C TRP A 16 -13.89 23.18 13.93
N GLY A 17 -15.08 23.03 14.52
CA GLY A 17 -15.34 23.44 15.89
C GLY A 17 -14.54 22.60 16.89
N GLY A 18 -14.09 23.22 17.99
CA GLY A 18 -13.27 22.57 19.03
C GLY A 18 -13.97 21.48 19.87
N LYS A 19 -15.10 20.93 19.39
CA LYS A 19 -15.87 19.86 20.04
C LYS A 19 -15.99 18.62 19.16
N THR A 20 -15.01 18.34 18.31
CA THR A 20 -14.90 17.02 17.69
C THR A 20 -14.22 16.06 18.68
N PRO A 21 -14.71 14.83 18.84
CA PRO A 21 -14.01 13.84 19.64
C PRO A 21 -12.62 13.62 19.04
N LEU A 22 -11.60 13.66 19.90
CA LEU A 22 -10.23 13.43 19.50
C LEU A 22 -10.13 12.02 18.90
N PHE A 23 -9.65 11.90 17.66
CA PHE A 23 -9.43 10.58 17.04
C PHE A 23 -8.06 10.00 17.43
N SER A 24 -7.02 10.85 17.43
CA SER A 24 -5.65 10.47 17.73
C SER A 24 -4.92 11.57 18.48
N HIS A 25 -4.10 11.19 19.45
CA HIS A 25 -3.22 12.07 20.21
C HIS A 25 -1.75 11.67 19.97
N PRO A 26 -0.82 12.63 19.76
CA PRO A 26 0.57 12.31 19.44
C PRO A 26 1.29 11.45 20.50
N LEU A 27 0.91 11.59 21.78
CA LEU A 27 1.56 10.87 22.88
C LEU A 27 0.84 9.58 23.28
N THR A 28 -0.48 9.51 23.06
CA THR A 28 -1.31 8.41 23.57
C THR A 28 -1.97 7.59 22.47
N GLY A 29 -1.69 7.90 21.20
CA GLY A 29 -2.18 7.14 20.05
C GLY A 29 -3.66 7.39 19.76
N ILE A 30 -4.32 6.38 19.18
CA ILE A 30 -5.74 6.42 18.84
C ILE A 30 -6.57 6.48 20.12
N ALA A 31 -7.46 7.46 20.24
CA ALA A 31 -8.19 7.76 21.47
C ALA A 31 -9.29 6.74 21.80
N ASP A 32 -9.90 6.14 20.76
CA ASP A 32 -10.88 5.07 20.92
C ASP A 32 -10.17 3.72 21.04
N PRO A 33 -10.27 3.01 22.18
CA PRO A 33 -9.54 1.76 22.40
C PRO A 33 -9.97 0.65 21.44
N VAL A 34 -11.24 0.62 21.02
CA VAL A 34 -11.74 -0.40 20.07
C VAL A 34 -11.07 -0.21 18.71
N THR A 35 -11.04 1.03 18.21
CA THR A 35 -10.35 1.39 16.97
C THR A 35 -8.85 1.15 17.06
N ALA A 36 -8.23 1.46 18.21
CA ALA A 36 -6.81 1.22 18.43
C ALA A 36 -6.47 -0.28 18.28
N THR A 37 -7.21 -1.16 18.96
CA THR A 37 -7.05 -2.61 18.83
C THR A 37 -7.28 -3.09 17.40
N ALA A 38 -8.36 -2.62 16.74
CA ALA A 38 -8.65 -3.03 15.36
C ALA A 38 -7.53 -2.64 14.38
N ILE A 39 -6.89 -1.49 14.56
CA ILE A 39 -5.75 -1.07 13.74
C ILE A 39 -4.53 -1.97 13.99
N ASP A 40 -4.24 -2.29 15.24
CA ASP A 40 -3.11 -3.14 15.58
C ASP A 40 -3.32 -4.58 15.09
N ASP A 41 -4.54 -5.12 15.23
CA ASP A 41 -4.92 -6.41 14.67
C ASP A 41 -4.79 -6.42 13.13
N ALA A 42 -5.24 -5.35 12.46
CA ALA A 42 -5.10 -5.23 11.01
C ALA A 42 -3.63 -5.15 10.56
N ARG A 43 -2.77 -4.47 11.33
CA ARG A 43 -1.32 -4.43 11.06
C ARG A 43 -0.68 -5.79 11.25
N ALA A 44 -0.99 -6.48 12.35
CA ALA A 44 -0.48 -7.81 12.64
C ALA A 44 -0.90 -8.80 11.54
N ALA A 45 -2.18 -8.83 11.18
CA ALA A 45 -2.68 -9.64 10.07
C ALA A 45 -1.98 -9.30 8.74
N GLY A 46 -1.72 -8.02 8.49
CA GLY A 46 -0.96 -7.57 7.32
C GLY A 46 0.47 -8.12 7.29
N MET A 47 1.14 -8.16 8.44
CA MET A 47 2.49 -8.74 8.59
C MET A 47 2.48 -10.26 8.41
N ASP A 48 1.50 -10.95 8.98
CA ASP A 48 1.35 -12.41 8.86
C ASP A 48 1.09 -12.87 7.41
N GLU A 49 0.59 -11.97 6.55
CA GLU A 49 0.33 -12.23 5.13
C GLU A 49 1.51 -11.94 4.21
N VAL A 50 2.58 -11.30 4.68
CA VAL A 50 3.69 -10.83 3.81
C VAL A 50 4.29 -11.99 3.00
N ASP A 51 4.59 -13.11 3.65
CA ASP A 51 5.19 -14.28 2.98
C ASP A 51 4.25 -14.89 1.93
N ARG A 52 2.94 -14.93 2.21
CA ARG A 52 1.95 -15.44 1.26
C ARG A 52 1.82 -14.51 0.05
N LYS A 53 1.79 -13.20 0.27
CA LYS A 53 1.76 -12.19 -0.80
C LYS A 53 3.02 -12.26 -1.66
N ALA A 54 4.19 -12.37 -1.04
CA ALA A 54 5.45 -12.53 -1.76
C ALA A 54 5.44 -13.75 -2.69
N ARG A 55 5.04 -14.92 -2.16
CA ARG A 55 4.91 -16.16 -2.96
C ARG A 55 3.89 -16.03 -4.09
N LEU A 56 2.75 -15.37 -3.83
CA LEU A 56 1.73 -15.15 -4.83
C LEU A 56 2.28 -14.31 -6.00
N LEU A 57 3.00 -13.23 -5.69
CA LEU A 57 3.64 -12.39 -6.71
C LEU A 57 4.69 -13.18 -7.51
N THR A 58 5.51 -14.02 -6.85
CA THR A 58 6.46 -14.91 -7.54
C THR A 58 5.76 -15.87 -8.50
N LEU A 59 4.69 -16.55 -8.08
CA LEU A 59 3.93 -17.47 -8.93
C LEU A 59 3.32 -16.77 -10.15
N LEU A 60 2.90 -15.51 -9.97
CA LEU A 60 2.34 -14.69 -11.04
C LEU A 60 3.39 -13.97 -11.89
N ALA A 61 4.69 -14.14 -11.59
CA ALA A 61 5.80 -13.42 -12.20
C ALA A 61 5.63 -11.89 -12.13
N ILE A 62 5.14 -11.39 -11.00
CA ILE A 62 4.96 -9.96 -10.74
C ILE A 62 6.09 -9.51 -9.81
N ASP A 63 6.89 -8.56 -10.28
CA ASP A 63 8.02 -7.96 -9.55
C ASP A 63 7.86 -6.44 -9.38
N GLN A 64 6.70 -5.88 -9.75
CA GLN A 64 6.45 -4.43 -9.72
C GLN A 64 5.13 -4.10 -9.01
N ALA A 65 5.21 -3.11 -8.13
CA ALA A 65 4.07 -2.60 -7.39
C ALA A 65 4.07 -1.06 -7.40
N ALA A 66 2.89 -0.44 -7.50
CA ALA A 66 2.79 1.00 -7.36
C ALA A 66 2.82 1.42 -5.89
N LEU A 67 3.35 2.61 -5.61
CA LEU A 67 3.28 3.18 -4.27
C LEU A 67 1.84 3.62 -3.95
N ASN A 68 1.32 3.13 -2.83
CA ASN A 68 -0.01 3.52 -2.36
C ASN A 68 -0.09 5.05 -2.17
N ASN A 69 -1.23 5.64 -2.51
CA ASN A 69 -1.47 7.08 -2.61
C ASN A 69 -0.77 7.80 -3.78
N GLU A 70 0.00 7.14 -4.65
CA GLU A 70 0.52 7.78 -5.88
C GLU A 70 -0.06 7.21 -7.17
N GLY A 71 -0.44 5.94 -7.15
CA GLY A 71 -1.09 5.28 -8.28
C GLY A 71 -1.33 3.80 -8.02
N TYR A 72 -1.80 3.11 -9.06
CA TYR A 72 -2.05 1.67 -9.05
C TYR A 72 -1.35 1.00 -10.23
N ALA A 73 -0.68 -0.12 -9.95
CA ALA A 73 -0.21 -1.05 -10.98
C ALA A 73 -1.24 -2.18 -11.10
N ILE A 74 -2.02 -2.15 -12.18
CA ILE A 74 -3.16 -3.05 -12.40
C ILE A 74 -2.70 -4.22 -13.26
N TRP A 75 -2.47 -5.36 -12.61
CA TRP A 75 -2.17 -6.63 -13.26
C TRP A 75 -3.46 -7.37 -13.62
N LYS A 76 -3.49 -7.96 -14.82
CA LYS A 76 -4.63 -8.74 -15.33
C LYS A 76 -4.16 -10.16 -15.72
N PRO A 77 -3.71 -10.99 -14.76
CA PRO A 77 -3.31 -12.36 -15.05
C PRO A 77 -4.52 -13.17 -15.56
N GLU A 78 -4.24 -14.27 -16.25
CA GLU A 78 -5.27 -15.22 -16.66
C GLU A 78 -5.98 -15.79 -15.40
N SER A 79 -7.31 -15.89 -15.45
CA SER A 79 -8.12 -16.13 -14.26
C SER A 79 -7.90 -17.52 -13.65
N ALA A 80 -7.71 -18.56 -14.47
CA ALA A 80 -7.39 -19.89 -13.98
C ALA A 80 -6.01 -19.94 -13.31
N HIS A 81 -5.01 -19.27 -13.89
CA HIS A 81 -3.67 -19.14 -13.33
C HIS A 81 -3.70 -18.38 -11.98
N LEU A 82 -4.44 -17.28 -11.89
CA LEU A 82 -4.61 -16.56 -10.62
C LEU A 82 -5.24 -17.43 -9.53
N LEU A 83 -6.30 -18.18 -9.88
CA LEU A 83 -6.97 -19.06 -8.94
C LEU A 83 -6.06 -20.19 -8.46
N ASP A 84 -5.28 -20.79 -9.35
CA ASP A 84 -4.33 -21.84 -9.02
C ASP A 84 -3.20 -21.33 -8.11
N ALA A 85 -2.64 -20.16 -8.42
CA ALA A 85 -1.64 -19.51 -7.59
C ALA A 85 -2.18 -19.19 -6.18
N LEU A 86 -3.42 -18.67 -6.09
CA LEU A 86 -4.09 -18.40 -4.81
C LEU A 86 -4.28 -19.68 -3.98
N ARG A 87 -4.77 -20.77 -4.59
CA ARG A 87 -4.90 -22.06 -3.89
C ARG A 87 -3.56 -22.57 -3.40
N THR A 88 -2.53 -22.47 -4.23
CA THR A 88 -1.16 -22.90 -3.90
C THR A 88 -0.60 -22.18 -2.67
N VAL A 89 -0.85 -20.88 -2.52
CA VAL A 89 -0.35 -20.11 -1.36
C VAL A 89 -1.23 -20.25 -0.11
N MET A 90 -2.52 -20.49 -0.27
CA MET A 90 -3.47 -20.62 0.83
C MET A 90 -3.47 -22.02 1.45
N ASP A 91 -3.43 -23.06 0.62
CA ASP A 91 -3.50 -24.47 1.06
C ASP A 91 -2.10 -25.08 1.25
N GLY A 92 -1.07 -24.43 0.70
CA GLY A 92 0.32 -24.88 0.84
C GLY A 92 0.90 -24.63 2.23
N PRO A 93 1.96 -25.37 2.62
CA PRO A 93 2.65 -25.12 3.87
C PRO A 93 3.19 -23.69 3.92
N ALA A 94 3.31 -23.13 5.14
CA ALA A 94 4.05 -21.90 5.34
C ALA A 94 5.47 -22.07 4.76
N SER A 95 5.92 -21.11 3.96
CA SER A 95 7.26 -21.18 3.38
C SER A 95 8.28 -20.90 4.48
N SER A 96 9.36 -21.66 4.50
CA SER A 96 10.55 -21.38 5.33
C SER A 96 11.58 -20.55 4.56
N SER A 97 11.26 -20.05 3.36
CA SER A 97 12.19 -19.28 2.54
C SER A 97 12.50 -17.95 3.21
N THR A 98 13.77 -17.74 3.56
CA THR A 98 14.27 -16.48 4.13
C THR A 98 14.56 -15.42 3.07
N GLU A 99 14.52 -15.78 1.78
CA GLU A 99 14.88 -14.85 0.71
C GLU A 99 13.76 -13.82 0.46
N PRO A 100 14.03 -12.52 0.63
CA PRO A 100 13.03 -11.49 0.39
C PRO A 100 12.65 -11.42 -1.09
N LEU A 101 11.37 -11.23 -1.39
CA LEU A 101 10.95 -10.87 -2.74
C LEU A 101 11.51 -9.48 -3.08
N HIS A 102 12.27 -9.39 -4.16
CA HIS A 102 12.65 -8.11 -4.74
C HIS A 102 11.48 -7.56 -5.55
N VAL A 103 10.92 -6.42 -5.10
CA VAL A 103 9.86 -5.69 -5.81
C VAL A 103 10.37 -4.29 -6.15
N GLU A 104 10.20 -3.88 -7.39
CA GLU A 104 10.41 -2.49 -7.82
C GLU A 104 9.15 -1.67 -7.55
N ILE A 105 9.32 -0.53 -6.87
CA ILE A 105 8.25 0.42 -6.63
C ILE A 105 8.13 1.37 -7.83
N VAL A 106 6.97 1.32 -8.48
CA VAL A 106 6.64 2.11 -9.65
C VAL A 106 6.06 3.46 -9.22
N SER A 107 6.63 4.56 -9.69
CA SER A 107 6.08 5.91 -9.51
C SER A 107 6.40 6.82 -10.69
N LEU A 108 5.47 7.71 -11.06
CA LEU A 108 5.72 8.79 -12.02
C LEU A 108 6.58 9.91 -11.43
N ARG A 109 6.58 10.09 -10.12
CA ARG A 109 7.24 11.20 -9.44
C ARG A 109 8.71 10.90 -9.22
N THR A 110 9.57 11.70 -9.83
CA THR A 110 11.02 11.54 -9.73
C THR A 110 11.51 11.72 -8.29
N GLU A 111 10.86 12.58 -7.51
CA GLU A 111 11.20 12.78 -6.10
C GLU A 111 10.95 11.53 -5.26
N THR A 112 9.82 10.85 -5.51
CA THR A 112 9.47 9.61 -4.80
C THR A 112 10.43 8.50 -5.17
N ARG A 113 10.70 8.33 -6.47
CA ARG A 113 11.70 7.37 -6.96
C ARG A 113 13.07 7.59 -6.33
N ARG A 114 13.54 8.84 -6.28
CA ARG A 114 14.81 9.19 -5.61
C ARG A 114 14.81 8.81 -4.13
N MET A 115 13.71 9.08 -3.41
CA MET A 115 13.58 8.70 -2.00
C MET A 115 13.66 7.18 -1.80
N ILE A 116 13.08 6.39 -2.70
CA ILE A 116 13.15 4.92 -2.67
C ILE A 116 14.59 4.45 -2.92
N ALA A 117 15.25 4.99 -3.93
CA ALA A 117 16.64 4.70 -4.24
C ALA A 117 17.59 5.06 -3.09
N GLU A 118 17.37 6.19 -2.41
CA GLU A 118 18.14 6.61 -1.22
C GLU A 118 17.99 5.66 -0.03
N ALA A 119 16.92 4.85 -0.01
CA ALA A 119 16.69 3.80 0.98
C ALA A 119 17.13 2.40 0.49
N ASP A 120 17.93 2.33 -0.58
CA ASP A 120 18.37 1.10 -1.26
C ASP A 120 17.21 0.23 -1.77
N GLY A 121 16.04 0.83 -2.00
CA GLY A 121 14.88 0.18 -2.60
C GLY A 121 14.96 0.17 -4.13
N GLY A 122 14.34 -0.83 -4.76
CA GLY A 122 14.15 -0.83 -6.21
C GLY A 122 13.07 0.17 -6.60
N ASP A 123 13.36 1.05 -7.56
CA ASP A 123 12.41 2.01 -8.11
C ASP A 123 12.41 1.96 -9.64
N THR A 124 11.27 2.30 -10.23
CA THR A 124 11.19 2.48 -11.69
C THR A 124 10.06 3.41 -12.09
N ALA A 125 10.19 3.99 -13.29
CA ALA A 125 9.07 4.68 -13.93
C ALA A 125 8.08 3.65 -14.50
N PRO A 126 6.79 3.98 -14.65
CA PRO A 126 5.82 3.07 -15.25
C PRO A 126 6.24 2.61 -16.66
N ASP A 127 6.23 1.31 -16.88
CA ASP A 127 6.52 0.70 -18.18
C ASP A 127 5.43 -0.32 -18.56
N ILE A 128 4.57 0.04 -19.50
CA ILE A 128 3.49 -0.83 -19.97
C ILE A 128 4.00 -2.12 -20.63
N ALA A 129 5.24 -2.15 -21.11
CA ALA A 129 5.84 -3.34 -21.72
C ALA A 129 6.00 -4.49 -20.69
N ARG A 130 5.97 -4.16 -19.39
CA ARG A 130 6.00 -5.13 -18.29
C ARG A 130 4.67 -5.87 -18.08
N GLY A 131 3.59 -5.48 -18.77
CA GLY A 131 2.34 -6.24 -18.79
C GLY A 131 1.28 -5.79 -17.77
N TYR A 132 1.47 -4.64 -17.12
CA TYR A 132 0.47 -4.01 -16.26
C TYR A 132 0.02 -2.65 -16.81
N GLU A 133 -1.15 -2.21 -16.37
CA GLU A 133 -1.65 -0.85 -16.60
C GLU A 133 -1.31 0.02 -15.39
N TYR A 134 -0.73 1.21 -15.62
CA TYR A 134 -0.47 2.16 -14.53
C TYR A 134 -1.53 3.26 -14.51
N LEU A 135 -2.24 3.38 -13.39
CA LEU A 135 -3.24 4.42 -13.15
C LEU A 135 -2.72 5.42 -12.10
N PRO A 136 -2.32 6.64 -12.48
CA PRO A 136 -1.87 7.64 -11.51
C PRO A 136 -3.03 8.21 -10.69
N LEU A 137 -2.79 8.51 -9.41
CA LEU A 137 -3.73 9.25 -8.56
C LEU A 137 -3.60 10.77 -8.72
N TYR A 138 -2.42 11.25 -9.13
CA TYR A 138 -2.14 12.65 -9.39
C TYR A 138 -1.54 12.79 -10.80
N ALA A 139 -2.09 13.71 -11.59
CA ALA A 139 -1.65 14.04 -12.95
C ALA A 139 -0.88 15.36 -12.97
#